data_AF-A0A7K9IET5-F1
#
_entry.id   AF-A0A7K9IET5-F1
#
_cell.length_a   1.000
_cell.length_b   1.000
_cell.length_c   1.000
_cell.angle_alpha   90.00
_cell.angle_beta   90.00
_cell.angle_gamma   90.00
#
_symmetry.space_group_name_H-M   'P 1'
#
loop_
_entity.id
_entity.type
_entity.pdbx_description
1 polymer ?
#
loop_
_entity_poly.entity_id
_entity_poly.type
_entity_poly.pdbx_seq_one_letter_code
_entity_poly.pdbx_strand_id
1 'polypeptide(L)'
;VVCARCSAYRAELQYDGNRLNRVCQECYSFLTGHVLLQDQERKHRGILEKEAAEVSGRSLLCSSLQLLDKNGKVGTRGWFVIPQDDPLVLYIYAAPQDVRAHTSIPLLGYQVRDVAPGDSRHLFQLVQSRQLYTFLADSEELKQRWMKAMARAAAGITHQQEEEE
;
A
#
# COMPACT_ATOMS: atom_id res chain seq x y z
N VAL A 1 -19.82 3.24 33.94
CA VAL A 1 -20.24 1.83 34.21
C VAL A 1 -20.68 1.22 32.89
N VAL A 2 -20.07 0.12 32.45
CA VAL A 2 -20.39 -0.52 31.16
C VAL A 2 -21.44 -1.62 31.38
N CYS A 3 -22.51 -1.58 30.60
CA CYS A 3 -23.61 -2.53 30.75
C CYS A 3 -23.21 -3.96 30.31
N ALA A 4 -23.92 -4.98 30.82
CA ALA A 4 -23.64 -6.37 30.45
C ALA A 4 -23.87 -6.71 28.98
N ARG A 5 -24.77 -5.97 28.33
CA ARG A 5 -25.03 -6.08 26.90
C ARG A 5 -24.01 -5.30 26.05
N CYS A 6 -23.28 -4.37 26.66
CA CYS A 6 -22.44 -3.39 25.97
C CYS A 6 -20.97 -3.81 25.88
N SER A 7 -20.49 -4.68 26.78
CA SER A 7 -19.12 -5.20 26.74
C SER A 7 -19.01 -6.55 27.42
N ALA A 8 -18.35 -7.50 26.76
CA ALA A 8 -17.96 -8.78 27.32
C ALA A 8 -16.54 -8.76 27.92
N TYR A 9 -15.77 -7.68 27.73
CA TYR A 9 -14.37 -7.61 28.10
C TYR A 9 -14.16 -7.46 29.61
N ARG A 10 -13.17 -8.18 30.14
CA ARG A 10 -12.83 -8.22 31.58
C ARG A 10 -11.32 -8.15 31.78
N ALA A 11 -10.85 -7.17 32.55
CA ALA A 11 -9.42 -6.99 32.86
C ALA A 11 -9.20 -6.97 34.39
N GLU A 12 -8.00 -7.35 34.81
CA GLU A 12 -7.57 -7.25 36.22
C GLU A 12 -7.29 -5.80 36.56
N LEU A 13 -7.92 -5.28 37.61
CA LEU A 13 -7.74 -3.90 38.06
C LEU A 13 -6.94 -3.88 39.35
N GLN A 14 -5.74 -3.28 39.29
CA GLN A 14 -4.80 -3.24 40.42
C GLN A 14 -5.37 -2.54 41.66
N TYR A 15 -6.19 -1.51 41.45
CA TYR A 15 -6.83 -0.78 42.54
C TYR A 15 -7.97 -1.57 43.23
N ASP A 16 -8.44 -2.65 42.61
CA ASP A 16 -9.50 -3.54 43.14
C ASP A 16 -8.94 -4.94 43.44
N GLY A 17 -7.69 -4.99 43.92
CA GLY A 17 -7.03 -6.23 44.33
C GLY A 17 -6.90 -7.26 43.20
N ASN A 18 -6.63 -6.80 41.96
CA ASN A 18 -6.53 -7.62 40.76
C ASN A 18 -7.79 -8.45 40.44
N ARG A 19 -8.96 -8.00 40.88
CA ARG A 19 -10.22 -8.64 40.49
C ARG A 19 -10.53 -8.35 39.03
N LEU A 20 -11.06 -9.37 38.35
CA LEU A 20 -11.54 -9.26 36.98
C LEU A 20 -12.81 -8.41 36.93
N ASN A 21 -12.68 -7.20 36.39
CA ASN A 21 -13.77 -6.25 36.30
C ASN A 21 -14.17 -6.02 34.84
N ARG A 22 -15.46 -5.78 34.61
CA ARG A 22 -15.95 -5.44 33.28
C ARG A 22 -15.47 -4.04 32.89
N VAL A 23 -14.83 -3.96 31.74
CA VAL A 23 -14.30 -2.72 31.18
C VAL A 23 -14.79 -2.53 29.75
N CYS A 24 -14.69 -1.32 29.21
CA CYS A 24 -14.92 -1.12 27.77
C CYS A 24 -13.79 -1.76 26.95
N GLN A 25 -13.96 -1.83 25.64
CA GLN A 25 -12.97 -2.37 24.71
C GLN A 25 -11.62 -1.65 24.80
N GLU A 26 -11.65 -0.31 24.87
CA GLU A 26 -10.46 0.54 24.93
C GLU A 26 -9.67 0.30 26.22
N CYS A 27 -10.35 0.31 27.38
CA CYS A 27 -9.76 -0.01 28.67
C CYS A 27 -9.20 -1.44 28.72
N TYR A 28 -9.89 -2.42 28.14
CA TYR A 28 -9.38 -3.80 28.07
C TYR A 28 -8.05 -3.88 27.30
N SER A 29 -7.99 -3.22 26.15
CA SER A 29 -6.80 -3.19 25.29
C SER A 29 -5.63 -2.50 26.00
N PHE A 30 -5.90 -1.39 26.68
CA PHE A 30 -4.89 -0.66 27.47
C PHE A 30 -4.37 -1.47 28.66
N LEU A 31 -5.25 -2.13 29.41
CA LEU A 31 -4.90 -2.82 30.66
C LEU A 31 -4.25 -4.18 30.44
N THR A 32 -4.63 -4.91 29.39
CA THR A 32 -4.12 -6.26 29.11
C THR A 32 -3.01 -6.27 28.05
N GLY A 33 -2.83 -5.17 27.32
CA GLY A 33 -1.96 -5.13 26.14
C GLY A 33 -2.49 -5.97 24.97
N HIS A 34 -3.66 -6.59 25.08
CA HIS A 34 -4.29 -7.30 23.98
C HIS A 34 -4.90 -6.33 22.98
N VAL A 35 -4.24 -6.24 21.82
CA VAL A 35 -4.82 -5.66 20.62
C VAL A 35 -5.82 -6.68 20.06
N LEU A 36 -7.12 -6.40 20.16
CA LEU A 36 -8.15 -7.30 19.64
C LEU A 36 -8.00 -7.48 18.13
N LEU A 37 -8.34 -8.68 17.64
CA LEU A 37 -8.04 -9.22 16.31
C LEU A 37 -8.20 -8.26 15.11
N GLN A 38 -9.16 -7.31 15.15
CA GLN A 38 -9.33 -6.30 14.09
C GLN A 38 -8.10 -5.41 13.86
N ASP A 39 -7.27 -5.25 14.88
CA ASP A 39 -6.10 -4.38 14.84
C ASP A 39 -4.78 -5.21 14.84
N GLN A 40 -4.89 -6.53 15.07
CA GLN A 40 -3.80 -7.50 14.94
C GLN A 40 -3.62 -7.99 13.49
N GLU A 41 -4.71 -8.08 12.71
CA GLU A 41 -4.63 -8.42 11.27
C GLU A 41 -3.79 -7.40 10.48
N ARG A 42 -3.80 -6.14 10.89
CA ARG A 42 -3.01 -5.08 10.24
C ARG A 42 -1.55 -5.05 10.66
N LYS A 43 -1.22 -5.53 11.87
CA LYS A 43 0.13 -5.46 12.45
C LYS A 43 0.98 -6.70 12.20
N HIS A 44 0.38 -7.86 11.91
CA HIS A 44 1.11 -9.12 11.70
C HIS A 44 1.25 -9.53 10.23
N ARG A 45 0.64 -8.80 9.30
CA ARG A 45 0.84 -9.04 7.87
C ARG A 45 2.20 -8.51 7.46
N GLY A 46 3.06 -9.38 6.93
CA GLY A 46 4.35 -8.97 6.37
C GLY A 46 4.13 -7.89 5.29
N ILE A 47 5.14 -7.07 4.99
CA ILE A 47 5.03 -5.97 4.01
C ILE A 47 4.37 -6.41 2.69
N LEU A 48 4.59 -7.67 2.27
CA LEU A 48 4.02 -8.24 1.05
C LEU A 48 2.61 -8.83 1.20
N GLU A 49 2.11 -9.08 2.41
CA GLU A 49 0.79 -9.68 2.71
C GLU A 49 -0.31 -8.62 2.75
N LYS A 50 -0.38 -7.78 1.70
CA LYS A 50 -1.47 -6.82 1.51
C LYS A 50 -2.36 -7.34 0.39
N GLU A 51 -3.66 -7.50 0.64
CA GLU A 51 -4.59 -8.00 -0.39
C GLU A 51 -4.81 -6.94 -1.47
N ALA A 52 -4.58 -7.28 -2.74
CA ALA A 52 -4.68 -6.33 -3.84
C ALA A 52 -6.07 -5.66 -3.94
N ALA A 53 -7.14 -6.38 -3.62
CA ALA A 53 -8.51 -5.85 -3.58
C ALA A 53 -8.72 -4.83 -2.45
N GLU A 54 -8.21 -5.12 -1.24
CA GLU A 54 -8.31 -4.23 -0.08
C GLU A 54 -7.52 -2.93 -0.32
N VAL A 55 -6.30 -3.05 -0.85
CA VAL A 55 -5.44 -1.89 -1.13
C VAL A 55 -5.98 -1.06 -2.28
N SER A 56 -6.61 -1.66 -3.30
CA SER A 56 -7.19 -0.91 -4.43
C SER A 56 -8.26 0.07 -3.97
N GLY A 57 -9.08 -0.28 -2.98
CA GLY A 57 -10.10 0.60 -2.38
C GLY A 57 -9.54 1.77 -1.53
N ARG A 58 -8.26 1.72 -1.15
CA ARG A 58 -7.53 2.76 -0.40
C ARG A 58 -6.19 3.08 -1.05
N SER A 59 -6.16 3.14 -2.38
CA SER A 59 -4.95 3.43 -3.15
C SER A 59 -4.93 4.88 -3.64
N LEU A 60 -3.74 5.45 -3.75
CA LEU A 60 -3.52 6.67 -4.53
C LEU A 60 -3.64 6.37 -6.03
N LEU A 61 -3.17 5.18 -6.42
CA LEU A 61 -3.29 4.68 -7.78
C LEU A 61 -3.21 3.15 -7.77
N CYS A 62 -4.13 2.50 -8.48
CA CYS A 62 -4.09 1.08 -8.78
C CYS A 62 -4.51 0.83 -10.22
N SER A 63 -3.72 0.07 -10.97
CA SER A 63 -4.09 -0.39 -12.31
C SER A 63 -3.19 -1.53 -12.76
N SER A 64 -3.57 -2.16 -13.87
CA SER A 64 -2.65 -3.06 -14.56
C SER A 64 -1.61 -2.27 -15.36
N LEU A 65 -0.36 -2.74 -15.33
CA LEU A 65 0.73 -2.31 -16.22
C LEU A 65 1.47 -3.57 -16.70
N GLN A 66 2.32 -3.41 -17.71
CA GLN A 66 3.28 -4.45 -18.09
C GLN A 66 4.68 -4.02 -17.66
N LEU A 67 5.41 -4.91 -16.99
CA LEU A 67 6.82 -4.68 -16.65
C LEU A 67 7.68 -5.41 -17.68
N LEU A 68 8.51 -4.69 -18.41
CA LEU A 68 9.43 -5.28 -19.38
C LEU A 68 10.54 -6.05 -18.65
N ASP A 69 10.98 -7.14 -19.26
CA ASP A 69 12.11 -7.89 -18.75
C ASP A 69 13.43 -7.11 -18.91
N LYS A 70 14.49 -7.64 -18.29
CA LYS A 70 15.85 -7.06 -18.39
C LYS A 70 16.40 -7.03 -19.82
N ASN A 71 15.79 -7.80 -20.72
CA ASN A 71 16.18 -7.93 -22.12
C ASN A 71 15.35 -6.98 -23.02
N GLY A 72 14.50 -6.13 -22.44
CA GLY A 72 13.67 -5.16 -23.15
C GLY A 72 12.47 -5.79 -23.87
N LYS A 73 12.14 -7.06 -23.60
CA LYS A 73 10.95 -7.71 -24.16
C LYS A 73 9.74 -7.41 -23.28
N VAL A 74 8.58 -7.31 -23.92
CA VAL A 74 7.28 -7.17 -23.25
C VAL A 74 7.13 -8.32 -22.26
N GLY A 75 7.21 -8.00 -20.97
CA GLY A 75 7.10 -8.97 -19.89
C GLY A 75 5.65 -9.18 -19.46
N THR A 76 5.47 -9.80 -18.30
CA THR A 76 4.15 -10.20 -17.80
C THR A 76 3.35 -8.97 -17.35
N ARG A 77 2.05 -8.98 -17.68
CA ARG A 77 1.08 -8.01 -17.13
C ARG A 77 0.92 -8.26 -15.64
N GLY A 78 1.07 -7.22 -14.84
CA GLY A 78 0.89 -7.26 -13.39
C GLY A 78 -0.14 -6.24 -12.94
N TRP A 79 -0.54 -6.36 -11.67
CA TRP A 79 -1.36 -5.37 -10.98
C TRP A 79 -0.47 -4.54 -10.05
N PHE A 80 -0.51 -3.23 -10.23
CA PHE A 80 0.39 -2.28 -9.57
C PHE A 80 -0.42 -1.38 -8.66
N VAL A 81 0.08 -1.16 -7.45
CA VAL A 81 -0.65 -0.39 -6.43
C VAL A 81 0.29 0.50 -5.62
N ILE A 82 -0.08 1.77 -5.47
CA ILE A 82 0.49 2.71 -4.49
C ILE A 82 -0.58 2.96 -3.42
N PRO A 83 -0.47 2.40 -2.22
CA PRO A 83 -1.43 2.59 -1.13
C PRO A 83 -1.46 4.04 -0.62
N GLN A 84 -2.60 4.48 -0.08
CA GLN A 84 -2.68 5.78 0.62
C GLN A 84 -1.93 5.77 1.96
N ASP A 85 -1.98 4.65 2.69
CA ASP A 85 -1.32 4.52 4.00
C ASP A 85 0.21 4.35 3.89
N ASP A 86 0.71 4.03 2.68
CA ASP A 86 2.13 3.82 2.38
C ASP A 86 2.46 4.34 0.97
N PRO A 87 2.38 5.67 0.75
CA PRO A 87 2.40 6.28 -0.58
C PRO A 87 3.79 6.32 -1.22
N LEU A 88 4.81 5.83 -0.51
CA LEU A 88 6.20 5.80 -0.96
C LEU A 88 6.60 4.44 -1.52
N VAL A 89 5.70 3.45 -1.53
CA VAL A 89 6.00 2.09 -1.96
C VAL A 89 5.04 1.65 -3.06
N LEU A 90 5.61 1.13 -4.14
CA LEU A 90 4.87 0.48 -5.22
C LEU A 90 4.82 -1.02 -4.96
N TYR A 91 3.62 -1.58 -4.86
CA TYR A 91 3.39 -3.01 -4.74
C TYR A 91 3.03 -3.62 -6.09
N ILE A 92 3.59 -4.79 -6.38
CA ILE A 92 3.41 -5.51 -7.65
C ILE A 92 2.82 -6.89 -7.36
N TYR A 93 1.67 -7.18 -7.96
CA TYR A 93 0.94 -8.45 -7.87
C TYR A 93 0.85 -9.10 -9.26
N ALA A 94 0.69 -10.42 -9.33
CA ALA A 94 0.43 -11.08 -10.61
C ALA A 94 -1.03 -10.86 -11.06
N ALA A 95 -1.96 -10.83 -10.11
CA ALA A 95 -3.37 -10.58 -10.37
C ALA A 95 -4.03 -9.68 -9.32
N PRO A 96 -5.13 -8.98 -9.66
CA PRO A 96 -5.86 -8.10 -8.73
C PRO A 96 -6.50 -8.82 -7.52
N GLN A 97 -6.67 -10.14 -7.59
CA GLN A 97 -7.20 -10.98 -6.52
C GLN A 97 -6.13 -11.57 -5.59
N ASP A 98 -4.85 -11.33 -5.87
CA ASP A 98 -3.76 -11.92 -5.09
C ASP A 98 -3.71 -11.31 -3.68
N VAL A 99 -3.56 -12.19 -2.69
CA VAL A 99 -3.41 -11.80 -1.28
C VAL A 99 -1.98 -11.35 -0.92
N ARG A 100 -1.02 -11.56 -1.83
CA ARG A 100 0.39 -11.28 -1.60
C ARG A 100 1.08 -10.67 -2.82
N ALA A 101 1.77 -9.56 -2.60
CA ALA A 101 2.61 -8.93 -3.59
C ALA A 101 3.81 -9.82 -3.91
N HIS A 102 4.12 -9.95 -5.20
CA HIS A 102 5.32 -10.62 -5.69
C HIS A 102 6.57 -9.80 -5.34
N THR A 103 6.48 -8.47 -5.43
CA THR A 103 7.60 -7.56 -5.16
C THR A 103 7.06 -6.21 -4.70
N SER A 104 7.86 -5.49 -3.93
CA SER A 104 7.65 -4.08 -3.60
C SER A 104 8.87 -3.25 -4.01
N ILE A 105 8.64 -2.01 -4.44
CA ILE A 105 9.68 -1.06 -4.83
C ILE A 105 9.52 0.20 -3.97
N PRO A 106 10.51 0.56 -3.13
CA PRO A 106 10.51 1.84 -2.43
C PRO A 106 10.79 2.95 -3.43
N LEU A 107 9.81 3.81 -3.70
CA LEU A 107 9.89 4.83 -4.74
C LEU A 107 10.81 6.00 -4.35
N LEU A 108 11.09 6.20 -3.06
CA LEU A 108 11.88 7.32 -2.56
C LEU A 108 13.26 7.39 -3.25
N GLY A 109 13.55 8.52 -3.90
CA GLY A 109 14.80 8.75 -4.62
C GLY A 109 14.92 8.08 -6.00
N TYR A 110 13.86 7.47 -6.53
CA TYR A 110 13.82 7.04 -7.94
C TYR A 110 13.60 8.23 -8.88
N GLN A 111 14.12 8.14 -10.10
CA GLN A 111 13.82 9.07 -11.17
C GLN A 111 12.81 8.43 -12.13
N VAL A 112 11.74 9.16 -12.44
CA VAL A 112 10.77 8.77 -13.46
C VAL A 112 11.18 9.40 -14.78
N ARG A 113 11.34 8.58 -15.83
CA ARG A 113 11.73 9.04 -17.18
C ARG A 113 10.70 8.64 -18.22
N ASP A 114 10.39 9.57 -19.12
CA ASP A 114 9.63 9.27 -20.32
C ASP A 114 10.54 8.56 -21.34
N VAL A 115 10.02 7.54 -22.02
CA VAL A 115 10.69 6.89 -23.15
C VAL A 115 10.04 7.40 -24.42
N ALA A 116 10.84 8.06 -25.26
CA ALA A 116 10.36 8.75 -26.45
C ALA A 116 9.48 7.85 -27.35
N PRO A 117 8.47 8.42 -28.03
CA PRO A 117 7.44 7.69 -28.78
C PRO A 117 7.94 6.88 -29.99
N GLY A 118 9.24 6.92 -30.29
CA GLY A 118 9.83 6.21 -31.43
C GLY A 118 9.93 4.70 -31.26
N ASP A 119 10.06 4.20 -30.03
CA ASP A 119 10.40 2.77 -29.78
C ASP A 119 9.25 1.92 -29.24
N SER A 120 8.22 2.50 -28.59
CA SER A 120 6.94 1.84 -28.31
C SER A 120 5.96 2.77 -27.59
N ARG A 121 4.69 2.59 -27.90
CA ARG A 121 3.58 3.39 -27.35
C ARG A 121 3.46 3.23 -25.84
N HIS A 122 3.45 4.34 -25.11
CA HIS A 122 3.18 4.47 -23.66
C HIS A 122 4.20 3.84 -22.70
N LEU A 123 5.48 3.80 -23.09
CA LEU A 123 6.57 3.41 -22.20
C LEU A 123 7.01 4.53 -21.25
N PHE A 124 7.42 4.13 -20.05
CA PHE A 124 8.12 4.99 -19.08
C PHE A 124 9.03 4.15 -18.18
N GLN A 125 9.95 4.79 -17.47
CA GLN A 125 10.99 4.11 -16.68
C GLN A 125 11.08 4.66 -15.26
N LEU A 126 11.34 3.77 -14.30
CA LEU A 126 11.93 4.11 -13.00
C LEU A 126 13.41 3.77 -12.99
N VAL A 127 14.23 4.72 -12.56
CA VAL A 127 15.69 4.56 -12.50
C VAL A 127 16.21 4.98 -11.12
N GLN A 128 17.00 4.12 -10.49
CA GLN A 128 17.77 4.48 -9.29
C GLN A 128 19.10 3.75 -9.30
N SER A 129 20.21 4.48 -9.49
CA SER A 129 21.55 3.91 -9.57
C SER A 129 21.65 2.77 -10.60
N ARG A 130 21.73 1.50 -10.16
CA ARG A 130 21.79 0.31 -11.01
C ARG A 130 20.43 -0.35 -11.27
N GLN A 131 19.37 0.14 -10.64
CA GLN A 131 18.03 -0.41 -10.79
C GLN A 131 17.28 0.32 -11.90
N LEU A 132 16.72 -0.44 -12.83
CA LEU A 132 15.93 0.04 -13.95
C LEU A 132 14.66 -0.81 -14.05
N TYR A 133 13.51 -0.15 -14.04
CA TYR A 133 12.20 -0.77 -14.30
C TYR A 133 11.56 -0.05 -15.48
N THR A 134 11.23 -0.80 -16.53
CA THR A 134 10.57 -0.24 -17.71
C THR A 134 9.12 -0.71 -17.71
N PHE A 135 8.19 0.23 -17.66
CA PHE A 135 6.76 -0.02 -17.62
C PHE A 135 6.12 0.35 -18.96
N LEU A 136 5.09 -0.40 -19.32
CA LEU A 136 4.22 -0.17 -20.46
C LEU A 136 2.79 -0.01 -19.96
N ALA A 137 2.18 1.14 -20.26
CA ALA A 137 0.78 1.42 -19.94
C ALA A 137 -0.14 1.11 -21.13
N ASP A 138 -1.42 0.83 -20.83
CA ASP A 138 -2.43 0.57 -21.87
C ASP A 138 -2.84 1.84 -22.63
N SER A 139 -2.62 3.04 -22.05
CA SER A 139 -2.94 4.33 -22.66
C SER A 139 -1.97 5.43 -22.24
N GLU A 140 -1.94 6.53 -22.99
CA GLU A 140 -1.09 7.68 -22.65
C GLU A 140 -1.57 8.35 -21.36
N GLU A 141 -2.87 8.47 -21.14
CA GLU A 141 -3.44 9.02 -19.91
C GLU A 141 -3.01 8.20 -18.69
N LEU A 142 -3.00 6.87 -18.84
CA LEU A 142 -2.57 5.96 -17.78
C LEU A 142 -1.08 6.12 -17.50
N LYS A 143 -0.24 6.17 -18.54
CA LYS A 143 1.20 6.46 -18.41
C LYS A 143 1.43 7.76 -17.63
N GLN A 144 0.78 8.85 -18.04
CA GLN A 144 0.96 10.17 -17.40
C GLN A 144 0.54 10.15 -15.93
N ARG A 145 -0.58 9.47 -15.59
CA ARG A 145 -1.02 9.31 -14.19
C ARG A 145 0.01 8.55 -13.36
N TRP A 146 0.55 7.44 -13.87
CA TRP A 146 1.59 6.69 -13.17
C TRP A 146 2.87 7.47 -13.00
N MET A 147 3.32 8.15 -14.05
CA MET A 147 4.52 8.99 -13.98
C MET A 147 4.37 10.10 -12.93
N LYS A 148 3.22 10.79 -12.90
CA LYS A 148 2.93 11.83 -11.89
C LYS A 148 2.91 11.24 -10.47
N ALA A 149 2.22 10.13 -10.27
CA ALA A 149 2.12 9.49 -8.96
C ALA A 149 3.49 9.01 -8.44
N MET A 150 4.25 8.31 -9.28
CA MET A 150 5.57 7.80 -8.92
C MET A 150 6.60 8.92 -8.73
N ALA A 151 6.54 10.01 -9.51
CA ALA A 151 7.43 11.16 -9.34
C ALA A 151 7.18 11.89 -8.01
N ARG A 152 5.91 12.05 -7.62
CA ARG A 152 5.54 12.61 -6.30
C ARG A 152 6.04 11.75 -5.16
N ALA A 153 5.80 10.44 -5.24
CA ALA A 153 6.28 9.48 -4.25
C ALA A 153 7.81 9.50 -4.15
N ALA A 154 8.51 9.56 -5.29
CA ALA A 154 9.95 9.61 -5.32
C ALA A 154 10.55 10.90 -4.72
N ALA A 155 9.83 12.01 -4.83
CA ALA A 155 10.15 13.29 -4.17
C ALA A 155 9.74 13.33 -2.69
N GLY A 156 9.11 12.28 -2.15
CA GLY A 156 8.63 12.25 -0.76
C GLY A 156 7.34 13.04 -0.53
N ILE A 157 6.60 13.39 -1.59
CA ILE A 157 5.35 14.15 -1.48
C ILE A 157 4.21 13.17 -1.21
N THR A 158 3.76 13.09 0.05
CA THR A 158 2.77 12.11 0.52
C THR A 158 1.34 12.65 0.62
N HIS A 159 1.16 13.97 0.64
CA HIS A 159 -0.17 14.59 0.72
C HIS A 159 -0.70 15.00 -0.66
N GLN A 160 -1.97 14.70 -0.92
CA GLN A 160 -2.74 15.44 -1.92
C GLN A 160 -2.88 16.87 -1.39
N GLN A 161 -2.08 17.81 -1.93
CA GLN A 161 -2.56 19.19 -1.94
C GLN A 161 -3.83 19.14 -2.79
N GLU A 162 -4.97 19.36 -2.14
CA GLU A 162 -6.19 19.76 -2.84
C GLU A 162 -5.79 21.03 -3.61
N GLU A 163 -5.61 20.90 -4.93
CA GLU A 163 -5.65 22.05 -5.83
C GLU A 163 -7.10 22.55 -5.78
N GLU A 164 -7.43 23.36 -4.75
CA GLU A 164 -8.55 24.29 -4.81
C GLU A 164 -8.16 25.39 -5.80
N GLU A 165 -8.78 25.37 -6.98
CA GLU A 165 -8.87 26.52 -7.87
C GLU A 165 -10.35 26.79 -8.18
#